data_AF-A0A943BWE2-F1
#
_entry.id   AF-A0A943BWE2-F1
#
_cell.length_a   1.000
_cell.length_b   1.000
_cell.length_c   1.000
_cell.angle_alpha   90.00
_cell.angle_beta   90.00
_cell.angle_gamma   90.00
#
_symmetry.space_group_name_H-M   'P 1'
#
loop_
_entity.id
_entity.type
_entity.pdbx_description
1 polymer ?
#
loop_
_entity_poly.entity_id
_entity_poly.type
_entity_poly.pdbx_seq_one_letter_code
_entity_poly.pdbx_strand_id
1 'polypeptide(L)'
;MKHISNLINIIILFTPCILMSVAAAKKSVVWGVISIIFVFLFVFLARIAKKKENFWMFVISTITLLPANIKIAVLAYSYISESKILSVSVAILLFFLLAGTEQILLGFITRAIKRNQSEIEIEEYF
;
A
#
# COMPACT_ATOMS: atom_id res chain seq x y z
N MET A 1 30.06 1.13 8.53
CA MET A 1 29.27 -0.12 8.36
C MET A 1 27.79 0.01 8.74
N LYS A 2 27.42 0.59 9.91
CA LYS A 2 26.01 0.79 10.30
C LYS A 2 25.16 1.58 9.28
N HIS A 3 25.70 2.67 8.72
CA HIS A 3 24.97 3.48 7.73
C HIS A 3 24.69 2.73 6.42
N ILE A 4 25.61 1.89 5.96
CA ILE A 4 25.44 1.07 4.75
C ILE A 4 24.38 -0.02 4.98
N SER A 5 24.40 -0.67 6.15
CA SER A 5 23.37 -1.64 6.55
C SER A 5 21.97 -1.00 6.61
N ASN A 6 21.87 0.20 7.18
CA ASN A 6 20.60 0.94 7.23
C ASN A 6 20.10 1.32 5.83
N LEU A 7 21.00 1.73 4.93
CA LEU A 7 20.66 2.05 3.54
C LEU A 7 20.10 0.83 2.80
N ILE A 8 20.75 -0.33 2.95
CA ILE A 8 20.29 -1.59 2.34
C ILE A 8 18.89 -1.95 2.85
N ASN A 9 18.64 -1.85 4.16
CA ASN A 9 17.33 -2.13 4.74
C ASN A 9 16.24 -1.19 4.22
N ILE A 10 16.55 0.09 4.03
CA ILE A 10 15.63 1.08 3.45
C ILE A 10 15.29 0.70 2.00
N ILE A 11 16.30 0.41 1.17
CA ILE A 11 16.08 0.04 -0.24
C ILE A 11 15.22 -1.22 -0.35
N ILE A 12 15.51 -2.22 0.49
CA ILE A 12 14.73 -3.46 0.58
C ILE A 12 13.28 -3.12 0.93
N LEU A 13 13.04 -2.29 1.95
CA LEU A 13 11.68 -1.88 2.35
C LEU A 13 10.90 -1.15 1.25
N PHE A 14 11.57 -0.35 0.42
CA PHE A 14 10.94 0.37 -0.69
C PHE A 14 10.80 -0.43 -1.99
N THR A 15 11.35 -1.66 -2.04
CA THR A 15 11.30 -2.50 -3.25
C THR A 15 9.88 -2.72 -3.79
N PRO A 16 8.86 -3.05 -2.96
CA PRO A 16 7.49 -3.19 -3.45
C PRO A 16 6.96 -1.90 -4.09
N CYS A 17 7.24 -0.74 -3.49
CA CYS A 17 6.83 0.56 -4.01
C CYS A 17 7.51 0.90 -5.35
N ILE A 18 8.80 0.58 -5.50
CA ILE A 18 9.51 0.73 -6.78
C ILE A 18 8.87 -0.14 -7.86
N LEU A 19 8.57 -1.41 -7.54
CA LEU A 19 7.91 -2.33 -8.46
C LEU A 19 6.51 -1.82 -8.86
N MET A 20 5.74 -1.29 -7.90
CA MET A 20 4.42 -0.70 -8.20
C MET A 20 4.54 0.55 -9.07
N SER A 21 5.56 1.39 -8.84
CA SER A 21 5.83 2.56 -9.67
C SER A 21 6.14 2.15 -11.12
N VAL A 22 6.95 1.10 -11.29
CA VAL A 22 7.24 0.50 -12.62
C VAL A 22 5.97 -0.08 -13.25
N ALA A 23 5.13 -0.77 -12.46
CA ALA A 23 3.86 -1.30 -12.92
C ALA A 23 2.92 -0.20 -13.42
N ALA A 24 2.77 0.88 -12.65
CA ALA A 24 1.94 2.03 -12.99
C ALA A 24 2.46 2.77 -14.24
N ALA A 25 3.78 2.92 -14.37
CA ALA A 25 4.41 3.54 -15.54
C ALA A 25 4.21 2.70 -16.81
N LYS A 26 4.41 1.39 -16.72
CA LYS A 26 4.28 0.45 -17.85
C LYS A 26 2.85 -0.04 -18.10
N LYS A 27 1.88 0.38 -17.29
CA LYS A 27 0.50 -0.14 -17.28
C LYS A 27 0.45 -1.68 -17.19
N SER A 28 1.38 -2.27 -16.46
CA SER A 28 1.54 -3.71 -16.40
C SER A 28 0.95 -4.28 -15.12
N VAL A 29 -0.14 -5.04 -15.27
CA VAL A 29 -0.79 -5.74 -14.16
C VAL A 29 0.15 -6.76 -13.51
N VAL A 30 0.97 -7.45 -14.30
CA VAL A 30 1.91 -8.48 -13.81
C VAL A 30 2.88 -7.89 -12.78
N TRP A 31 3.51 -6.76 -13.09
CA TRP A 31 4.43 -6.08 -12.14
C TRP A 31 3.70 -5.58 -10.89
N GLY A 32 2.43 -5.17 -11.01
CA GLY A 32 1.61 -4.77 -9.87
C GLY A 32 1.30 -5.93 -8.93
N VAL A 33 0.92 -7.09 -9.48
CA VAL A 33 0.69 -8.32 -8.69
C VAL A 33 1.98 -8.77 -8.01
N ILE A 34 3.10 -8.76 -8.72
CA ILE A 34 4.42 -9.10 -8.13
C ILE A 34 4.73 -8.17 -6.95
N SER A 35 4.52 -6.86 -7.10
CA SER A 35 4.71 -5.90 -6.01
C SER A 35 3.85 -6.23 -4.79
N ILE A 36 2.57 -6.54 -4.96
CA ILE A 36 1.66 -6.93 -3.87
C ILE A 36 2.15 -8.21 -3.18
N ILE A 37 2.60 -9.22 -3.94
CA ILE A 37 3.18 -10.45 -3.37
C ILE A 37 4.40 -10.10 -2.50
N PHE A 38 5.26 -9.20 -2.96
CA PHE A 38 6.39 -8.72 -2.16
C PHE A 38 5.93 -8.05 -0.87
N VAL A 39 4.86 -7.23 -0.87
CA VAL A 39 4.31 -6.67 0.38
C VAL A 39 3.98 -7.78 1.38
N PHE A 40 3.28 -8.83 0.94
CA PHE A 40 2.96 -9.97 1.82
C PHE A 40 4.19 -10.69 2.34
N LEU A 41 5.18 -10.97 1.47
CA LEU A 41 6.44 -11.61 1.88
C LEU A 41 7.16 -10.77 2.94
N PHE A 42 7.24 -9.46 2.74
CA PHE A 42 7.88 -8.55 3.68
C PHE A 42 7.18 -8.55 5.03
N VAL A 43 5.87 -8.37 5.05
CA VAL A 43 5.11 -8.31 6.31
C VAL A 43 5.18 -9.63 7.06
N PHE A 44 5.09 -10.77 6.37
CA PHE A 44 5.06 -12.07 7.04
C PHE A 44 6.42 -12.61 7.48
N LEU A 45 7.52 -12.16 6.85
CA LEU A 45 8.87 -12.56 7.21
C LEU A 45 9.53 -11.58 8.19
N ALA A 46 9.08 -10.32 8.25
CA ALA A 46 9.67 -9.32 9.11
C ALA A 46 9.36 -9.60 10.59
N ARG A 47 10.42 -9.71 11.41
CA ARG A 47 10.29 -9.93 12.86
C ARG A 47 9.51 -8.82 13.57
N ILE A 48 9.65 -7.57 13.12
CA ILE A 48 8.95 -6.41 13.68
C ILE A 48 7.42 -6.48 13.46
N ALA A 49 6.98 -7.24 12.45
CA ALA A 49 5.59 -7.40 12.12
C ALA A 49 4.91 -8.58 12.82
N LYS A 50 5.68 -9.44 13.50
CA LYS A 50 5.15 -10.62 14.18
C LYS A 50 4.07 -10.23 15.19
N LYS A 51 2.89 -10.87 15.10
CA LYS A 51 1.65 -10.58 15.85
C LYS A 51 1.00 -9.23 15.54
N LYS A 52 1.65 -8.34 14.79
CA LYS A 52 1.14 -7.02 14.37
C LYS A 52 1.04 -6.92 12.84
N GLU A 53 0.84 -8.06 12.16
CA GLU A 53 0.98 -8.14 10.70
C GLU A 53 -0.07 -7.28 9.98
N ASN A 54 -1.29 -7.14 10.52
CA ASN A 54 -2.33 -6.30 9.93
C ASN A 54 -1.96 -4.81 9.94
N PHE A 55 -1.34 -4.33 11.03
CA PHE A 55 -0.84 -2.96 11.12
C PHE A 55 0.28 -2.73 10.10
N TRP A 56 1.25 -3.62 10.02
CA TRP A 56 2.35 -3.48 9.06
C TRP A 56 1.91 -3.67 7.61
N MET A 57 0.91 -4.51 7.36
CA MET A 57 0.26 -4.61 6.06
C MET A 57 -0.33 -3.27 5.66
N PHE A 58 -1.06 -2.60 6.57
CA PHE A 58 -1.63 -1.29 6.32
C PHE A 58 -0.55 -0.26 5.96
N VAL A 59 0.50 -0.17 6.77
CA VAL A 59 1.59 0.80 6.56
C VAL A 59 2.32 0.57 5.23
N ILE A 60 2.79 -0.67 4.99
CA ILE A 60 3.61 -0.95 3.81
C ILE A 60 2.78 -0.90 2.53
N SER A 61 1.55 -1.42 2.55
CA SER A 61 0.68 -1.38 1.37
C SER A 61 0.23 0.04 1.03
N THR A 62 -0.05 0.90 2.01
CA THR A 62 -0.42 2.30 1.75
C THR A 62 0.68 3.03 0.96
N ILE A 63 1.94 2.84 1.35
CA ILE A 63 3.08 3.44 0.64
C ILE A 63 3.25 2.79 -0.74
N THR A 64 3.09 1.46 -0.82
CA THR A 64 3.31 0.70 -2.04
C THR A 64 2.28 0.97 -3.12
N LEU A 65 1.00 1.11 -2.76
CA LEU A 65 -0.11 1.29 -3.69
C LEU A 65 -0.32 2.74 -4.12
N LEU A 66 0.31 3.70 -3.42
CA LEU A 66 0.24 5.12 -3.73
C LEU A 66 0.48 5.44 -5.23
N PRO A 67 1.51 4.91 -5.90
CA PRO A 67 1.76 5.20 -7.33
C PRO A 67 0.62 4.72 -8.23
N ALA A 68 0.01 3.57 -7.93
CA ALA A 68 -1.10 3.04 -8.69
C ALA A 68 -2.36 3.91 -8.52
N ASN A 69 -2.69 4.26 -7.28
CA ASN A 69 -3.85 5.09 -6.96
C ASN A 69 -3.75 6.49 -7.57
N ILE A 70 -2.58 7.12 -7.49
CA ILE A 70 -2.32 8.41 -8.16
C ILE A 70 -2.49 8.25 -9.67
N LYS A 71 -1.93 7.20 -10.27
CA LYS A 71 -2.02 6.99 -11.71
C LYS A 71 -3.47 6.80 -12.17
N ILE A 72 -4.27 6.03 -11.44
CA ILE A 72 -5.68 5.80 -11.74
C ILE A 72 -6.47 7.11 -11.57
N ALA A 73 -6.26 7.85 -10.49
CA ALA A 73 -6.92 9.13 -10.25
C ALA A 73 -6.61 10.17 -11.35
N VAL A 74 -5.34 10.26 -11.77
CA VAL A 74 -4.90 11.15 -12.86
C VAL A 74 -5.45 10.70 -14.21
N LEU A 75 -5.55 9.39 -14.46
CA LEU A 75 -6.20 8.89 -15.67
C LEU A 75 -7.69 9.21 -15.68
N ALA A 76 -8.38 9.06 -14.54
CA ALA A 76 -9.80 9.38 -14.43
C ALA A 76 -10.07 10.88 -14.63
N TYR A 77 -9.17 11.76 -14.17
CA TYR A 77 -9.27 13.21 -14.31
C TYR A 77 -9.60 13.66 -15.75
N SER A 78 -9.02 13.03 -16.77
CA SER A 78 -9.27 13.39 -18.17
C SER A 78 -10.64 12.96 -18.73
N TYR A 79 -11.38 12.08 -18.03
CA TYR A 79 -12.63 11.51 -18.53
C TYR A 79 -13.88 11.99 -17.78
N ILE A 80 -13.75 12.78 -16.70
CA ILE A 80 -14.87 13.08 -15.80
C ILE A 80 -15.71 14.27 -16.28
N SER A 81 -15.10 15.42 -16.52
CA SER A 81 -15.84 16.66 -16.83
C SER A 81 -14.96 17.71 -17.51
N GLU A 82 -15.59 18.60 -18.27
CA GLU A 82 -14.96 19.83 -18.79
C GLU A 82 -14.60 20.82 -17.66
N SER A 83 -15.32 20.77 -16.54
CA SER A 83 -15.01 21.60 -15.37
C SER A 83 -13.78 21.05 -14.64
N LYS A 84 -12.68 21.82 -14.67
CA LYS A 84 -11.43 21.46 -13.98
C LYS A 84 -11.63 21.22 -12.49
N ILE A 85 -12.43 22.05 -11.82
CA ILE A 85 -12.68 21.95 -10.37
C ILE A 85 -13.41 20.64 -10.07
N LEU A 86 -14.47 20.34 -10.81
CA LEU A 86 -15.23 19.11 -10.62
C LEU A 86 -14.37 17.87 -10.88
N SER A 87 -13.56 17.88 -11.94
CA SER A 87 -12.66 16.78 -12.27
C SER A 87 -11.59 16.55 -11.20
N VAL A 88 -11.03 17.60 -10.59
CA VAL A 88 -10.12 17.47 -9.44
C VAL A 88 -10.85 16.87 -8.23
N SER A 89 -12.04 17.37 -7.87
CA SER A 89 -12.80 16.87 -6.73
C SER A 89 -13.13 15.39 -6.87
N VAL A 90 -13.56 14.94 -8.05
CA VAL A 90 -13.87 13.53 -8.30
C VAL A 90 -12.60 12.66 -8.30
N ALA A 91 -11.48 13.15 -8.83
CA ALA A 91 -10.20 12.42 -8.78
C ALA A 91 -9.72 12.19 -7.33
N ILE A 92 -9.89 13.19 -6.46
CA ILE A 92 -9.58 13.07 -5.02
C ILE A 92 -10.49 12.03 -4.35
N LEU A 93 -11.79 12.08 -4.61
CA LEU A 93 -12.74 11.10 -4.07
C LEU A 93 -12.40 9.68 -4.54
N LEU A 94 -12.08 9.52 -5.84
CA LEU A 94 -11.67 8.24 -6.39
C LEU A 94 -10.39 7.71 -5.73
N PHE A 95 -9.40 8.57 -5.49
CA PHE A 95 -8.18 8.20 -4.78
C PHE A 95 -8.49 7.63 -3.38
N PHE A 96 -9.34 8.31 -2.59
CA PHE A 96 -9.70 7.84 -1.25
C PHE A 96 -10.52 6.55 -1.29
N LEU A 97 -11.43 6.40 -2.26
CA LEU A 97 -12.22 5.17 -2.42
C LEU A 97 -11.33 3.97 -2.78
N LEU A 98 -10.38 4.14 -3.70
CA LEU A 98 -9.41 3.11 -4.07
C LEU A 98 -8.55 2.73 -2.86
N ALA A 99 -7.93 3.72 -2.22
CA ALA A 99 -7.09 3.50 -1.06
C ALA A 99 -7.85 2.77 0.07
N GLY A 100 -9.07 3.21 0.40
CA GLY A 100 -9.88 2.57 1.42
C GLY A 100 -10.24 1.12 1.08
N THR A 101 -10.66 0.86 -0.16
CA THR A 101 -11.03 -0.49 -0.63
C THR A 101 -9.85 -1.45 -0.57
N GLU A 102 -8.68 -1.01 -1.02
CA GLU A 102 -7.45 -1.79 -0.99
C GLU A 102 -7.07 -2.18 0.45
N GLN A 103 -7.15 -1.24 1.39
CA GLN A 103 -6.81 -1.49 2.79
C GLN A 103 -7.78 -2.47 3.47
N ILE A 104 -9.09 -2.36 3.17
CA ILE A 104 -10.08 -3.32 3.67
C ILE A 104 -9.78 -4.72 3.14
N LEU A 105 -9.53 -4.84 1.83
CA LEU A 105 -9.26 -6.12 1.19
C LEU A 105 -7.97 -6.76 1.71
N LEU A 106 -6.88 -6.01 1.74
CA LEU A 106 -5.58 -6.51 2.23
C LEU A 106 -5.63 -6.84 3.71
N GLY A 107 -6.32 -6.04 4.52
CA GLY A 107 -6.52 -6.33 5.94
C GLY A 107 -7.36 -7.58 6.18
N PHE A 108 -8.37 -7.83 5.35
CA PHE A 108 -9.13 -9.07 5.38
C PHE A 108 -8.27 -10.29 5.02
N ILE A 109 -7.55 -10.22 3.91
CA ILE A 109 -6.64 -11.30 3.46
C ILE A 109 -5.57 -11.57 4.52
N THR A 110 -5.01 -10.52 5.11
CA THR A 110 -3.98 -10.63 6.16
C THR A 110 -4.50 -11.38 7.38
N ARG A 111 -5.70 -11.03 7.87
CA ARG A 111 -6.34 -11.73 9.00
C ARG A 111 -6.71 -13.17 8.65
N ALA A 112 -7.12 -13.43 7.42
CA ALA A 112 -7.42 -14.79 6.96
C ALA A 112 -6.19 -15.70 7.01
N ILE A 113 -5.00 -15.18 6.62
CA ILE A 113 -3.73 -15.91 6.61
C ILE A 113 -3.08 -15.96 8.00
N LYS A 114 -3.07 -14.85 8.73
CA LYS A 114 -2.47 -14.70 10.06
C LYS A 114 -3.56 -14.42 11.09
N ARG A 115 -4.20 -15.49 11.58
CA ARG A 115 -5.32 -15.41 12.54
C ARG A 115 -4.90 -15.03 13.97
N ASN A 116 -3.71 -15.44 14.41
CA ASN A 116 -3.20 -15.21 15.78
C ASN A 116 -2.44 -13.89 15.90
N GLN A 117 -3.11 -12.78 15.66
CA GLN A 117 -2.57 -11.44 15.88
C GLN A 117 -2.82 -10.99 17.32
N SER A 118 -1.89 -10.22 17.90
CA SER A 118 -2.14 -9.57 19.18
C SER A 118 -3.18 -8.47 18.97
N GLU A 119 -4.14 -8.35 19.88
CA GLU A 119 -4.96 -7.15 19.95
C GLU A 119 -4.04 -5.92 20.06
N ILE A 120 -4.42 -4.86 19.36
CA ILE A 120 -3.77 -3.57 19.55
C ILE A 120 -4.24 -3.13 20.94
N GLU A 121 -3.36 -3.22 21.93
CA GLU A 121 -3.60 -2.64 23.25
C GLU A 121 -3.80 -1.14 23.04
N ILE A 122 -5.07 -0.73 23.02
CA ILE A 122 -5.44 0.67 23.16
C ILE A 122 -5.26 0.92 24.65
N GLU A 123 -4.15 1.54 25.05
CA GLU A 123 -4.05 2.11 26.40
C GLU A 123 -5.20 3.09 26.54
N GLU A 124 -6.27 2.65 27.17
CA GLU A 124 -7.34 3.51 27.64
C GLU A 124 -6.74 4.38 28.76
N TYR A 125 -6.21 5.55 28.38
CA TYR A 125 -5.94 6.63 29.31
C TYR A 125 -7.30 7.16 29.81
N PHE A 126 -7.87 6.48 30.80
CA PHE A 126 -8.97 6.98 31.64
C PHE A 126 -8.42 7.63 32.91
#